data_AF-A0A6P7XLK4-F1
#
_entry.id   AF-A0A6P7XLK4-F1
#
_cell.length_a   1.000
_cell.length_b   1.000
_cell.length_c   1.000
_cell.angle_alpha   90.00
_cell.angle_beta   90.00
_cell.angle_gamma   90.00
#
_symmetry.space_group_name_H-M   'P 1'
#
loop_
_entity.id
_entity.type
_entity.pdbx_description
1 polymer ?
#
loop_
_entity_poly.entity_id
_entity_poly.type
_entity_poly.pdbx_seq_one_letter_code
_entity_poly.pdbx_strand_id
1 'polypeptide(L)'
;MAVSLLSRAFGLLSLSSQASAPSQVTSFCRGFLTSVSLNTTNPFWKLRTKYTVRPIGMKKTGGRDHTGRIRVHGIGGGHKRRYRMIDFQRLRFEPGKEQVPFEEKVVEVRYDPCRSADIALVAGGQRKRWIIATENMQEGDVIRTSNHIGRMAVLAKEGDAHPVGALPIGTLINNLEYVPGKGAEYIRAAGTCGVLLRKVNGTAIIQLPSKRQIQVLETCTATVGRVSNIDHNKRIIGKAGRNRWLGIRPSSGKWHRKGGWAGRKIKPLPPMKSYVNLPPVTATV
;
A
#
# COMPACT_ATOMS: atom_id res chain seq x y z
N MET A 1 -80.59 52.27 64.61
CA MET A 1 -81.56 51.17 64.81
C MET A 1 -81.62 50.41 63.49
N ALA A 2 -81.41 49.12 63.34
CA ALA A 2 -81.45 47.99 64.27
C ALA A 2 -80.31 46.99 63.96
N VAL A 3 -80.07 46.11 64.93
CA VAL A 3 -79.05 45.05 64.98
C VAL A 3 -79.72 43.71 64.69
N SER A 4 -79.10 42.83 63.89
CA SER A 4 -79.08 41.35 64.02
C SER A 4 -78.45 40.75 62.74
N LEU A 5 -77.27 40.12 62.78
CA LEU A 5 -76.88 38.77 63.27
C LEU A 5 -76.90 37.69 62.18
N LEU A 6 -75.90 36.78 62.31
CA LEU A 6 -75.69 35.49 61.65
C LEU A 6 -75.17 35.48 60.20
N SER A 7 -74.26 34.61 59.78
CA SER A 7 -73.27 33.75 60.44
C SER A 7 -72.41 33.12 59.32
N ARG A 8 -71.12 32.93 59.62
CA ARG A 8 -70.06 32.32 58.80
C ARG A 8 -70.48 31.16 57.87
N ALA A 9 -69.97 31.21 56.64
CA ALA A 9 -69.58 30.03 55.87
C ALA A 9 -68.22 30.29 55.20
N PHE A 10 -67.24 29.43 55.52
CA PHE A 10 -65.90 29.42 54.93
C PHE A 10 -65.99 28.86 53.51
N GLY A 11 -65.53 29.64 52.52
CA GLY A 11 -65.33 29.19 51.13
C GLY A 11 -63.98 29.69 50.65
N LEU A 12 -63.04 28.76 50.47
CA LEU A 12 -61.66 28.99 50.04
C LEU A 12 -61.60 29.67 48.66
N LEU A 13 -60.96 30.83 48.62
CA LEU A 13 -60.53 31.51 47.38
C LEU A 13 -59.23 30.87 46.89
N SER A 14 -59.27 30.21 45.72
CA SER A 14 -58.08 29.87 44.95
C SER A 14 -57.96 30.80 43.75
N LEU A 15 -57.05 31.78 43.85
CA LEU A 15 -56.51 32.49 42.69
C LEU A 15 -55.64 31.52 41.88
N SER A 16 -56.08 31.10 40.70
CA SER A 16 -55.21 30.45 39.73
C SER A 16 -54.65 31.50 38.77
N SER A 17 -53.38 31.85 38.99
CA SER A 17 -52.56 32.60 38.05
C SER A 17 -52.39 31.82 36.75
N GLN A 18 -52.71 32.43 35.61
CA GLN A 18 -52.30 31.93 34.29
C GLN A 18 -50.77 31.97 34.20
N ALA A 19 -50.13 30.83 34.42
CA ALA A 19 -48.73 30.61 34.09
C ALA A 19 -48.67 30.04 32.66
N SER A 20 -48.09 30.81 31.75
CA SER A 20 -47.72 30.40 30.41
C SER A 20 -46.75 29.21 30.47
N ALA A 21 -47.22 28.01 30.12
CA ALA A 21 -46.38 26.84 29.99
C ALA A 21 -45.44 27.00 28.77
N PRO A 22 -44.13 26.76 28.92
CA PRO A 22 -43.23 26.74 27.77
C PRO A 22 -43.58 25.55 26.87
N SER A 23 -43.68 25.82 25.57
CA SER A 23 -43.76 24.80 24.53
C SER A 23 -42.61 23.82 24.68
N GLN A 24 -42.88 22.67 25.30
CA GLN A 24 -41.98 21.53 25.25
C GLN A 24 -41.95 21.06 23.81
N VAL A 25 -40.92 21.49 23.08
CA VAL A 25 -40.47 20.80 21.89
C VAL A 25 -40.07 19.41 22.38
N THR A 26 -40.99 18.48 22.30
CA THR A 26 -40.69 17.06 22.40
C THR A 26 -39.85 16.73 21.17
N SER A 27 -38.54 16.98 21.25
CA SER A 27 -37.59 16.27 20.44
C SER A 27 -37.75 14.81 20.84
N PHE A 28 -38.63 14.09 20.16
CA PHE A 28 -38.55 12.65 20.08
C PHE A 28 -37.15 12.37 19.58
N CYS A 29 -36.24 12.11 20.52
CA CYS A 29 -35.00 11.42 20.27
C CYS A 29 -35.44 10.16 19.54
N ARG A 30 -35.26 10.15 18.21
CA ARG A 30 -35.35 8.91 17.45
C ARG A 30 -34.42 7.97 18.19
N GLY A 31 -34.99 6.97 18.86
CA GLY A 31 -34.23 5.91 19.49
C GLY A 31 -33.21 5.45 18.47
N PHE A 32 -31.98 5.18 18.92
CA PHE A 32 -30.92 4.68 18.06
C PHE A 32 -31.48 3.52 17.24
N LEU A 33 -31.90 3.82 16.00
CA LEU A 33 -32.09 2.83 14.98
C LEU A 33 -30.73 2.18 14.92
N THR A 34 -30.65 0.91 15.33
CA THR A 34 -29.53 0.04 15.04
C THR A 34 -29.55 -0.15 13.54
N SER A 35 -29.11 0.90 12.84
CA SER A 35 -28.98 0.93 11.41
C SER A 35 -28.08 -0.25 11.07
N VAL A 36 -28.66 -1.19 10.32
CA VAL A 36 -28.05 -2.09 9.34
C VAL A 36 -26.53 -2.09 9.43
N SER A 37 -25.92 -3.27 9.56
CA SER A 37 -24.47 -3.46 9.42
C SER A 37 -24.00 -2.85 8.09
N LEU A 38 -23.72 -1.55 8.09
CA LEU A 38 -23.18 -0.84 6.96
C LEU A 38 -21.83 -1.47 6.79
N ASN A 39 -21.70 -2.26 5.74
CA ASN A 39 -20.48 -2.90 5.32
C ASN A 39 -19.45 -1.75 5.16
N THR A 40 -18.72 -1.46 6.25
CA THR A 40 -18.16 -0.11 6.49
C THR A 40 -16.95 0.13 5.60
N THR A 41 -16.46 -0.94 4.98
CA THR A 41 -15.33 -0.99 4.08
C THR A 41 -15.79 -1.42 2.70
N ASN A 42 -16.64 -0.62 2.06
CA ASN A 42 -17.01 -0.90 0.67
C ASN A 42 -15.73 -1.02 -0.20
N PRO A 43 -15.38 -2.24 -0.67
CA PRO A 43 -14.11 -2.51 -1.33
C PRO A 43 -14.20 -2.25 -2.84
N PHE A 44 -15.28 -1.64 -3.35
CA PHE A 44 -15.52 -1.47 -4.79
C PHE A 44 -14.32 -0.90 -5.55
N TRP A 45 -13.50 -0.02 -4.94
CA TRP A 45 -12.32 0.50 -5.61
C TRP A 45 -11.24 -0.55 -5.91
N LYS A 46 -11.18 -1.64 -5.14
CA LYS A 46 -10.29 -2.79 -5.36
C LYS A 46 -10.89 -3.86 -6.28
N LEU A 47 -12.20 -3.84 -6.49
CA LEU A 47 -12.94 -4.80 -7.31
C LEU A 47 -12.95 -4.44 -8.80
N ARG A 48 -12.17 -3.42 -9.21
CA ARG A 48 -12.05 -3.06 -10.62
C ARG A 48 -11.29 -4.15 -11.39
N THR A 49 -11.91 -4.68 -12.43
CA THR A 49 -11.36 -5.74 -13.28
C THR A 49 -10.44 -5.22 -14.38
N LYS A 50 -10.77 -4.07 -14.98
CA LYS A 50 -9.99 -3.49 -16.10
C LYS A 50 -8.91 -2.52 -15.61
N TYR A 51 -7.72 -2.60 -16.22
CA TYR A 51 -6.63 -1.67 -15.96
C TYR A 51 -6.95 -0.26 -16.46
N THR A 52 -6.65 0.76 -15.66
CA THR A 52 -6.83 2.16 -16.05
C THR A 52 -5.70 3.05 -15.52
N VAL A 53 -5.18 3.92 -16.38
CA VAL A 53 -4.15 4.93 -16.03
C VAL A 53 -4.73 6.06 -15.17
N ARG A 54 -6.04 6.34 -15.30
CA ARG A 54 -6.71 7.43 -14.57
C ARG A 54 -6.70 7.18 -13.05
N PRO A 55 -6.46 8.21 -12.22
CA PRO A 55 -6.52 8.07 -10.76
C PRO A 55 -7.91 7.66 -10.28
N ILE A 56 -7.97 6.67 -9.39
CA ILE A 56 -9.19 6.08 -8.85
C ILE A 56 -9.45 6.62 -7.45
N GLY A 57 -10.70 6.96 -7.13
CA GLY A 57 -11.09 7.31 -5.75
C GLY A 57 -10.93 6.11 -4.82
N MET A 58 -10.12 6.24 -3.77
CA MET A 58 -9.95 5.19 -2.76
C MET A 58 -10.59 5.59 -1.43
N LYS A 59 -11.26 4.62 -0.78
CA LYS A 59 -11.74 4.75 0.61
C LYS A 59 -10.69 4.21 1.57
N LYS A 60 -10.42 4.96 2.64
CA LYS A 60 -9.47 4.56 3.69
C LYS A 60 -10.14 3.61 4.68
N THR A 61 -9.39 2.67 5.24
CA THR A 61 -9.90 1.70 6.22
C THR A 61 -9.89 2.22 7.65
N GLY A 62 -8.94 3.10 7.99
CA GLY A 62 -8.78 3.59 9.37
C GLY A 62 -8.34 2.51 10.37
N GLY A 63 -7.69 1.45 9.90
CA GLY A 63 -7.22 0.34 10.75
C GLY A 63 -8.28 -0.70 11.12
N ARG A 64 -9.48 -0.61 10.51
CA ARG A 64 -10.58 -1.54 10.73
C ARG A 64 -10.62 -2.68 9.72
N ASP A 65 -11.12 -3.83 10.15
CA ASP A 65 -11.41 -4.99 9.30
C ASP A 65 -12.84 -4.96 8.72
N HIS A 66 -13.26 -6.04 8.06
CA HIS A 66 -14.60 -6.15 7.49
C HIS A 66 -15.72 -6.19 8.55
N THR A 67 -15.41 -6.61 9.78
CA THR A 67 -16.36 -6.59 10.91
C THR A 67 -16.53 -5.20 11.50
N GLY A 68 -15.70 -4.23 11.10
CA GLY A 68 -15.69 -2.87 11.63
C GLY A 68 -14.86 -2.72 12.91
N ARG A 69 -14.25 -3.79 13.42
CA ARG A 69 -13.38 -3.76 14.59
C ARG A 69 -11.99 -3.25 14.23
N ILE A 70 -11.33 -2.58 15.17
CA ILE A 70 -9.95 -2.11 14.98
C ILE A 70 -9.01 -3.31 15.07
N ARG A 71 -8.29 -3.59 13.97
CA ARG A 71 -7.25 -4.64 13.93
C ARG A 71 -5.84 -4.06 14.00
N VAL A 72 -5.66 -2.85 13.48
CA VAL A 72 -4.37 -2.15 13.51
C VAL A 72 -4.57 -0.75 14.07
N HIS A 73 -3.91 -0.45 15.19
CA HIS A 73 -3.94 0.86 15.81
C HIS A 73 -3.06 1.87 15.05
N GLY A 74 -3.23 3.17 15.32
CA GLY A 74 -2.36 4.20 14.74
C GLY A 74 -2.72 4.62 13.30
N ILE A 75 -3.76 4.05 12.68
CA ILE A 75 -4.17 4.39 11.31
C ILE A 75 -5.47 5.21 11.33
N GLY A 76 -5.53 6.33 10.62
CA GLY A 76 -6.77 7.09 10.44
C GLY A 76 -6.56 8.57 10.08
N GLY A 77 -7.60 9.20 9.54
CA GLY A 77 -7.52 10.59 9.06
C GLY A 77 -6.63 10.71 7.81
N GLY A 78 -5.79 11.75 7.77
CA GLY A 78 -4.89 12.06 6.67
C GLY A 78 -5.57 12.64 5.43
N HIS A 79 -4.77 13.27 4.57
CA HIS A 79 -5.25 13.89 3.34
C HIS A 79 -5.90 12.86 2.39
N LYS A 80 -6.97 13.24 1.67
CA LYS A 80 -7.61 12.36 0.67
C LYS A 80 -6.60 11.98 -0.41
N ARG A 81 -6.64 10.72 -0.88
CA ARG A 81 -5.72 10.20 -1.89
C ARG A 81 -6.52 9.55 -3.00
N ARG A 82 -5.96 9.55 -4.21
CA ARG A 82 -6.45 8.77 -5.34
C ARG A 82 -5.42 7.70 -5.66
N TYR A 83 -5.88 6.47 -5.86
CA TYR A 83 -5.03 5.34 -6.18
C TYR A 83 -4.70 5.33 -7.67
N ARG A 84 -3.44 5.06 -8.01
CA ARG A 84 -3.00 4.81 -9.39
C ARG A 84 -2.64 3.33 -9.51
N MET A 85 -3.24 2.66 -10.50
CA MET A 85 -2.99 1.25 -10.77
C MET A 85 -1.58 1.09 -11.34
N ILE A 86 -0.72 0.35 -10.65
CA ILE A 86 0.66 0.09 -11.09
C ILE A 86 0.72 -1.31 -11.67
N ASP A 87 1.40 -1.42 -12.80
CA ASP A 87 1.72 -2.70 -13.39
C ASP A 87 3.07 -3.19 -12.85
N PHE A 88 3.01 -4.12 -11.90
CA PHE A 88 4.21 -4.75 -11.33
C PHE A 88 4.79 -5.86 -12.23
N GLN A 89 4.07 -6.27 -13.26
CA GLN A 89 4.54 -7.25 -14.23
C GLN A 89 5.12 -6.50 -15.43
N ARG A 90 6.44 -6.25 -15.40
CA ARG A 90 7.13 -5.55 -16.50
C ARG A 90 6.98 -6.33 -17.81
N LEU A 91 7.27 -7.63 -17.76
CA LEU A 91 7.10 -8.55 -18.87
C LEU A 91 5.63 -8.96 -19.03
N ARG A 92 4.85 -8.11 -19.70
CA ARG A 92 3.48 -8.41 -20.12
C ARG A 92 3.37 -8.11 -21.61
N PHE A 93 3.16 -9.10 -22.45
CA PHE A 93 3.04 -8.87 -23.90
C PHE A 93 1.66 -8.30 -24.25
N GLU A 94 1.58 -7.60 -25.38
CA GLU A 94 0.29 -7.27 -26.01
C GLU A 94 -0.25 -8.55 -26.70
N PRO A 95 -1.59 -8.73 -26.78
CA PRO A 95 -2.17 -9.85 -27.50
C PRO A 95 -1.65 -9.87 -28.94
N GLY A 96 -1.11 -11.02 -29.39
CA GLY A 96 -0.54 -11.19 -30.73
C GLY A 96 0.94 -10.79 -30.89
N LYS A 97 1.63 -10.34 -29.84
CA LYS A 97 3.08 -10.03 -29.84
C LYS A 97 3.84 -10.80 -28.76
N GLU A 98 3.53 -12.08 -28.63
CA GLU A 98 4.16 -12.91 -27.61
C GLU A 98 5.64 -13.14 -27.93
N GLN A 99 6.46 -13.21 -26.88
CA GLN A 99 7.90 -13.51 -26.95
C GLN A 99 8.80 -12.46 -27.64
N VAL A 100 8.24 -11.39 -28.21
CA VAL A 100 9.02 -10.31 -28.83
C VAL A 100 9.45 -9.28 -27.77
N PRO A 101 10.75 -8.99 -27.59
CA PRO A 101 11.20 -7.88 -26.76
C PRO A 101 10.57 -6.57 -27.24
N PHE A 102 10.11 -5.74 -26.31
CA PHE A 102 9.49 -4.47 -26.65
C PHE A 102 10.11 -3.32 -25.88
N GLU A 103 10.02 -2.14 -26.47
CA GLU A 103 10.51 -0.89 -25.92
C GLU A 103 9.33 0.00 -25.55
N GLU A 104 9.46 0.71 -24.44
CA GLU A 104 8.47 1.69 -23.98
C GLU A 104 9.18 3.04 -23.82
N LYS A 105 8.48 4.13 -24.16
CA LYS A 105 8.96 5.48 -23.91
C LYS A 105 8.39 6.00 -22.59
N VAL A 106 9.24 6.58 -21.75
CA VAL A 106 8.84 7.28 -20.54
C VAL A 106 8.20 8.60 -20.95
N VAL A 107 6.95 8.78 -20.54
CA VAL A 107 6.17 9.99 -20.84
C VAL A 107 6.32 11.03 -19.74
N GLU A 108 6.22 10.61 -18.48
CA GLU A 108 6.25 11.52 -17.33
C GLU A 108 6.67 10.77 -16.07
N VAL A 109 7.45 11.40 -15.19
CA VAL A 109 7.77 10.88 -13.85
C VAL A 109 7.05 11.72 -12.80
N ARG A 110 6.28 11.07 -11.93
CA ARG A 110 5.38 11.73 -10.98
C ARG A 110 5.46 11.15 -9.57
N TYR A 111 5.17 12.02 -8.61
CA TYR A 111 4.93 11.64 -7.23
C TYR A 111 3.66 10.80 -7.05
N ASP A 112 3.73 9.77 -6.21
CA ASP A 112 2.59 8.96 -5.80
C ASP A 112 2.32 8.96 -4.30
N PRO A 113 1.11 9.36 -3.84
CA PRO A 113 0.81 9.42 -2.41
C PRO A 113 0.52 8.05 -1.77
N CYS A 114 0.46 6.96 -2.55
CA CYS A 114 0.13 5.62 -2.04
C CYS A 114 1.39 4.77 -1.74
N ARG A 115 2.58 5.21 -2.13
CA ARG A 115 3.86 4.53 -1.87
C ARG A 115 4.96 5.56 -1.60
N SER A 116 6.16 5.10 -1.24
CA SER A 116 7.32 5.98 -1.03
C SER A 116 8.04 6.32 -2.34
N ALA A 117 8.11 5.36 -3.26
CA ALA A 117 8.76 5.52 -4.56
C ALA A 117 7.93 6.39 -5.53
N ASP A 118 8.60 7.04 -6.46
CA ASP A 118 7.94 7.75 -7.55
C ASP A 118 7.53 6.77 -8.65
N ILE A 119 6.64 7.23 -9.53
CA ILE A 119 6.09 6.41 -10.62
C ILE A 119 6.34 7.06 -11.96
N ALA A 120 6.55 6.23 -12.97
CA ALA A 120 6.68 6.65 -14.35
C ALA A 120 5.46 6.21 -15.15
N LEU A 121 4.91 7.13 -15.94
CA LEU A 121 3.96 6.80 -17.00
C LEU A 121 4.77 6.37 -18.22
N VAL A 122 4.56 5.14 -18.66
CA VAL A 122 5.23 4.61 -19.84
C VAL A 122 4.22 4.28 -20.92
N ALA A 123 4.61 4.51 -22.17
CA ALA A 123 3.81 4.24 -23.35
C ALA A 123 4.61 3.38 -24.33
N GLY A 124 4.00 2.30 -24.81
CA GLY A 124 4.61 1.43 -25.81
C GLY A 124 3.50 0.73 -26.61
N GLY A 125 3.69 0.60 -27.92
CA GLY A 125 2.67 0.06 -28.81
C GLY A 125 1.35 0.85 -28.70
N GLN A 126 0.28 0.18 -28.28
CA GLN A 126 -1.06 0.76 -28.17
C GLN A 126 -1.51 1.02 -26.72
N ARG A 127 -0.63 0.80 -25.73
CA ARG A 127 -0.99 0.90 -24.31
C ARG A 127 -0.14 1.92 -23.55
N LYS A 128 -0.72 2.37 -22.44
CA LYS A 128 -0.05 3.20 -21.43
C LYS A 128 -0.22 2.55 -20.07
N ARG A 129 0.83 2.55 -19.26
CA ARG A 129 0.79 1.98 -17.90
C ARG A 129 1.71 2.73 -16.96
N TRP A 130 1.36 2.69 -15.68
CA TRP A 130 2.20 3.17 -14.60
C TRP A 130 3.12 2.06 -14.12
N ILE A 131 4.40 2.38 -13.98
CA ILE A 131 5.41 1.51 -13.37
C ILE A 131 6.11 2.27 -12.23
N ILE A 132 6.88 1.56 -11.42
CA ILE A 132 7.79 2.20 -10.46
C ILE A 132 8.95 2.83 -11.23
N ALA A 133 9.26 4.09 -10.96
CA ALA A 133 10.40 4.77 -11.55
C ALA A 133 11.70 4.31 -10.89
N THR A 134 12.75 4.15 -11.70
CA THR A 134 14.12 3.96 -11.21
C THR A 134 14.76 5.31 -10.84
N GLU A 135 15.95 5.29 -10.26
CA GLU A 135 16.64 6.45 -9.70
C GLU A 135 16.87 7.56 -10.74
N ASN A 136 17.45 7.22 -11.89
CA ASN A 136 17.84 8.20 -12.91
C ASN A 136 16.87 8.27 -14.10
N MET A 137 15.63 7.81 -13.93
CA MET A 137 14.64 7.79 -15.01
C MET A 137 14.13 9.20 -15.32
N GLN A 138 14.23 9.63 -16.58
CA GLN A 138 13.78 10.94 -17.05
C GLN A 138 12.68 10.82 -18.11
N GLU A 139 12.01 11.94 -18.38
CA GLU A 139 11.00 12.01 -19.43
C GLU A 139 11.66 11.91 -20.81
N GLY A 140 11.13 11.07 -21.68
CA GLY A 140 11.68 10.82 -23.01
C GLY A 140 12.56 9.58 -23.12
N ASP A 141 13.02 9.01 -22.01
CA ASP A 141 13.84 7.80 -21.98
C ASP A 141 13.14 6.61 -22.63
N VAL A 142 13.91 5.75 -23.29
CA VAL A 142 13.43 4.50 -23.87
C VAL A 142 13.91 3.34 -23.00
N ILE A 143 12.97 2.58 -22.45
CA ILE A 143 13.23 1.42 -21.60
C ILE A 143 12.92 0.13 -22.36
N ARG A 144 13.80 -0.86 -22.24
CA ARG A 144 13.67 -2.14 -22.92
C ARG A 144 13.15 -3.21 -21.97
N THR A 145 12.23 -4.04 -22.44
CA THR A 145 11.77 -5.23 -21.72
C THR A 145 11.98 -6.46 -22.61
N SER A 146 12.71 -7.46 -22.11
CA SER A 146 12.92 -8.72 -22.84
C SER A 146 12.70 -9.94 -21.94
N ASN A 147 12.33 -11.07 -22.55
CA ASN A 147 12.28 -12.38 -21.89
C ASN A 147 13.44 -13.31 -22.30
N HIS A 148 14.26 -12.88 -23.26
CA HIS A 148 15.30 -13.75 -23.82
C HIS A 148 16.47 -13.91 -22.84
N ILE A 149 16.84 -15.17 -22.60
CA ILE A 149 18.04 -15.54 -21.84
C ILE A 149 19.10 -15.97 -22.85
N GLY A 150 20.03 -15.07 -23.15
CA GLY A 150 21.15 -15.34 -24.04
C GLY A 150 22.26 -16.12 -23.34
N ARG A 151 23.15 -16.75 -24.12
CA ARG A 151 24.37 -17.41 -23.60
C ARG A 151 25.32 -16.40 -22.96
N MET A 152 25.39 -15.19 -23.52
CA MET A 152 26.18 -14.08 -22.98
C MET A 152 25.29 -13.15 -22.16
N ALA A 153 25.86 -12.56 -21.11
CA ALA A 153 25.15 -11.60 -20.28
C ALA A 153 24.88 -10.29 -21.03
N VAL A 154 23.71 -9.69 -20.80
CA VAL A 154 23.32 -8.41 -21.41
C VAL A 154 23.83 -7.26 -20.56
N LEU A 155 24.47 -6.27 -21.19
CA LEU A 155 24.76 -4.99 -20.55
C LEU A 155 23.48 -4.15 -20.51
N ALA A 156 22.69 -4.34 -19.46
CA ALA A 156 21.41 -3.67 -19.28
C ALA A 156 21.58 -2.23 -18.76
N LYS A 157 20.76 -1.31 -19.27
CA LYS A 157 20.67 0.06 -18.75
C LYS A 157 19.71 0.10 -17.56
N GLU A 158 19.81 1.17 -16.78
CA GLU A 158 18.85 1.42 -15.70
C GLU A 158 17.43 1.58 -16.28
N GLY A 159 16.43 0.94 -15.64
CA GLY A 159 15.04 0.95 -16.11
C GLY A 159 14.67 -0.20 -17.06
N ASP A 160 15.68 -0.86 -17.64
CA ASP A 160 15.47 -2.07 -18.44
C ASP A 160 15.03 -3.24 -17.56
N ALA A 161 14.18 -4.09 -18.12
CA ALA A 161 13.68 -5.29 -17.45
C ALA A 161 14.08 -6.54 -18.23
N HIS A 162 14.79 -7.45 -17.55
CA HIS A 162 15.33 -8.68 -18.11
C HIS A 162 15.10 -9.84 -17.13
N PRO A 163 15.15 -11.10 -17.60
CA PRO A 163 15.24 -12.25 -16.71
C PRO A 163 16.55 -12.18 -15.94
N VAL A 164 16.55 -12.62 -14.69
CA VAL A 164 17.74 -12.62 -13.83
C VAL A 164 18.85 -13.49 -14.44
N GLY A 165 18.48 -14.53 -15.20
CA GLY A 165 19.40 -15.37 -15.98
C GLY A 165 20.18 -14.63 -17.06
N ALA A 166 19.67 -13.52 -17.60
CA ALA A 166 20.34 -12.74 -18.65
C ALA A 166 21.29 -11.67 -18.08
N LEU A 167 21.17 -11.31 -16.80
CA LEU A 167 21.93 -10.21 -16.20
C LEU A 167 23.32 -10.66 -15.70
N PRO A 168 24.36 -9.80 -15.78
CA PRO A 168 25.65 -10.12 -15.17
C PRO A 168 25.58 -10.19 -13.65
N ILE A 169 26.47 -10.98 -13.05
CA ILE A 169 26.63 -11.07 -11.60
C ILE A 169 27.07 -9.71 -11.05
N GLY A 170 26.59 -9.34 -9.86
CA GLY A 170 26.87 -8.05 -9.23
C GLY A 170 25.93 -6.92 -9.67
N THR A 171 25.02 -7.16 -10.61
CA THR A 171 24.04 -6.15 -11.04
C THR A 171 23.11 -5.75 -9.90
N LEU A 172 22.84 -4.45 -9.84
CA LEU A 172 21.82 -3.88 -8.97
C LEU A 172 20.45 -4.07 -9.62
N ILE A 173 19.52 -4.65 -8.86
CA ILE A 173 18.17 -4.94 -9.33
C ILE A 173 17.11 -4.46 -8.35
N ASN A 174 15.93 -4.15 -8.87
CA ASN A 174 14.72 -3.86 -8.13
C ASN A 174 13.51 -4.55 -8.76
N ASN A 175 12.34 -4.44 -8.11
CA ASN A 175 11.08 -5.01 -8.59
C ASN A 175 11.21 -6.50 -8.97
N LEU A 176 11.76 -7.30 -8.05
CA LEU A 176 11.99 -8.72 -8.27
C LEU A 176 10.70 -9.53 -8.13
N GLU A 177 10.42 -10.38 -9.12
CA GLU A 177 9.45 -11.46 -9.00
C GLU A 177 10.08 -12.72 -8.40
N TYR A 178 9.35 -13.41 -7.51
CA TYR A 178 9.87 -14.62 -6.87
C TYR A 178 9.50 -15.90 -7.62
N VAL A 179 8.40 -15.85 -8.40
CA VAL A 179 7.96 -16.90 -9.32
C VAL A 179 7.72 -16.22 -10.67
N PRO A 180 8.13 -16.83 -11.79
CA PRO A 180 7.98 -16.24 -13.11
C PRO A 180 6.53 -15.88 -13.41
N GLY A 181 6.28 -14.65 -13.87
CA GLY A 181 4.95 -14.20 -14.28
C GLY A 181 4.01 -13.80 -13.14
N LYS A 182 4.40 -13.98 -11.87
CA LYS A 182 3.61 -13.49 -10.73
C LYS A 182 3.67 -11.95 -10.59
N GLY A 183 4.73 -11.35 -11.13
CA GLY A 183 5.02 -9.93 -11.03
C GLY A 183 5.80 -9.56 -9.77
N ALA A 184 6.29 -8.33 -9.75
CA ALA A 184 7.21 -7.85 -8.73
C ALA A 184 6.56 -7.73 -7.34
N GLU A 185 7.12 -8.45 -6.37
CA GLU A 185 6.71 -8.37 -4.96
C GLU A 185 7.81 -7.77 -4.07
N TYR A 186 9.07 -8.06 -4.38
CA TYR A 186 10.24 -7.65 -3.59
C TYR A 186 10.89 -6.38 -4.16
N ILE A 187 11.57 -5.63 -3.28
CA ILE A 187 12.42 -4.47 -3.65
C ILE A 187 11.65 -3.39 -4.42
N ARG A 188 10.56 -2.89 -3.82
CA ARG A 188 9.66 -1.88 -4.42
C ARG A 188 9.68 -0.51 -3.74
N ALA A 189 10.36 -0.41 -2.61
CA ALA A 189 10.35 0.80 -1.80
C ALA A 189 11.39 1.81 -2.30
N ALA A 190 11.15 3.10 -2.05
CA ALA A 190 12.06 4.19 -2.41
C ALA A 190 13.52 3.92 -2.00
N GLY A 191 14.45 4.14 -2.92
CA GLY A 191 15.90 3.96 -2.71
C GLY A 191 16.36 2.51 -2.50
N THR A 192 15.47 1.52 -2.55
CA THR A 192 15.87 0.11 -2.34
C THR A 192 16.47 -0.51 -3.59
N CYS A 193 17.43 -1.41 -3.38
CA CYS A 193 18.04 -2.22 -4.42
C CYS A 193 18.49 -3.56 -3.82
N GLY A 194 18.51 -4.60 -4.64
CA GLY A 194 19.14 -5.89 -4.35
C GLY A 194 20.31 -6.13 -5.29
N VAL A 195 21.08 -7.17 -5.01
CA VAL A 195 22.27 -7.53 -5.78
C VAL A 195 22.15 -8.98 -6.23
N LEU A 196 22.43 -9.24 -7.51
CA LEU A 196 22.57 -10.60 -8.03
C LEU A 196 23.92 -11.18 -7.60
N LEU A 197 23.94 -12.23 -6.78
CA LEU A 197 25.17 -12.78 -6.20
C LEU A 197 25.80 -13.88 -7.06
N ARG A 198 25.02 -14.87 -7.46
CA ARG A 198 25.48 -16.00 -8.27
C ARG A 198 24.32 -16.72 -8.94
N LYS A 199 24.65 -17.54 -9.95
CA LYS A 199 23.70 -18.40 -10.66
C LYS A 199 24.16 -19.85 -10.52
N VAL A 200 23.24 -20.75 -10.23
CA VAL A 200 23.50 -22.19 -10.02
C VAL A 200 22.33 -22.98 -10.59
N ASN A 201 22.59 -23.92 -11.49
CA ASN A 201 21.62 -24.90 -12.02
C ASN A 201 20.27 -24.28 -12.45
N GLY A 202 20.29 -23.22 -13.26
CA GLY A 202 19.07 -22.54 -13.72
C GLY A 202 18.36 -21.69 -12.65
N THR A 203 19.03 -21.43 -11.52
CA THR A 203 18.52 -20.60 -10.43
C THR A 203 19.47 -19.45 -10.15
N ALA A 204 18.94 -18.35 -9.62
CA ALA A 204 19.68 -17.17 -9.25
C ALA A 204 19.55 -16.90 -7.76
N ILE A 205 20.67 -16.54 -7.13
CA ILE A 205 20.71 -16.14 -5.72
C ILE A 205 20.85 -14.64 -5.64
N ILE A 206 19.89 -14.01 -4.97
CA ILE A 206 19.77 -12.56 -4.86
C ILE A 206 19.85 -12.14 -3.40
N GLN A 207 20.60 -11.08 -3.14
CA GLN A 207 20.61 -10.43 -1.84
C GLN A 207 19.53 -9.35 -1.77
N LEU A 208 18.63 -9.47 -0.80
CA LEU A 208 17.60 -8.46 -0.52
C LEU A 208 18.20 -7.25 0.25
N PRO A 209 17.51 -6.10 0.28
CA PRO A 209 17.92 -4.93 1.09
C PRO A 209 18.13 -5.25 2.58
N SER A 210 17.47 -6.28 3.11
CA SER A 210 17.65 -6.77 4.48
C SER A 210 18.91 -7.63 4.69
N LYS A 211 19.77 -7.74 3.66
CA LYS A 211 20.93 -8.64 3.55
C LYS A 211 20.60 -10.13 3.53
N ARG A 212 19.32 -10.51 3.66
CA ARG A 212 18.87 -11.91 3.52
C ARG A 212 19.00 -12.35 2.06
N GLN A 213 19.51 -13.56 1.85
CA GLN A 213 19.61 -14.18 0.54
C GLN A 213 18.32 -14.94 0.19
N ILE A 214 17.93 -14.89 -1.08
CA ILE A 214 16.83 -15.68 -1.63
C ILE A 214 17.27 -16.37 -2.92
N GLN A 215 16.72 -17.55 -3.18
CA GLN A 215 16.94 -18.30 -4.41
C GLN A 215 15.64 -18.29 -5.24
N VAL A 216 15.76 -17.86 -6.49
CA VAL A 216 14.66 -17.75 -7.47
C VAL A 216 15.06 -18.43 -8.78
N LEU A 217 14.09 -18.73 -9.65
CA LEU A 217 14.38 -19.22 -10.99
C LEU A 217 15.06 -18.13 -11.84
N GLU A 218 15.92 -18.53 -12.77
CA GLU A 218 16.60 -17.59 -13.67
C GLU A 218 15.64 -16.88 -14.64
N THR A 219 14.49 -17.50 -14.90
CA THR A 219 13.40 -16.98 -15.73
C THR A 219 12.59 -15.87 -15.04
N CYS A 220 12.79 -15.65 -13.74
CA CYS A 220 12.19 -14.52 -13.05
C CYS A 220 12.74 -13.20 -13.62
N THR A 221 11.86 -12.25 -13.88
CA THR A 221 12.11 -10.89 -14.36
C THR A 221 12.47 -9.97 -13.19
N ALA A 222 13.50 -9.15 -13.40
CA ALA A 222 13.83 -8.04 -12.52
C ALA A 222 14.10 -6.79 -13.35
N THR A 223 13.95 -5.61 -12.73
CA THR A 223 14.33 -4.34 -13.35
C THR A 223 15.72 -3.95 -12.86
N VAL A 224 16.56 -3.46 -13.75
CA VAL A 224 17.93 -3.05 -13.43
C VAL A 224 17.95 -1.65 -12.82
N GLY A 225 18.79 -1.48 -11.80
CA GLY A 225 19.01 -0.23 -11.08
C GLY A 225 18.33 -0.15 -9.72
N ARG A 226 18.35 1.04 -9.12
CA ARG A 226 17.75 1.32 -7.81
C ARG A 226 16.38 1.97 -8.00
N VAL A 227 15.52 1.88 -6.98
CA VAL A 227 14.22 2.56 -7.01
C VAL A 227 14.41 4.06 -6.78
N SER A 228 13.60 4.89 -7.45
CA SER A 228 13.53 6.35 -7.29
C SER A 228 13.38 6.82 -5.83
N ASN A 229 13.63 8.12 -5.62
CA ASN A 229 13.48 8.81 -4.33
C ASN A 229 14.44 8.27 -3.24
N ILE A 230 15.75 8.32 -3.50
CA ILE A 230 16.77 7.75 -2.59
C ILE A 230 16.74 8.43 -1.22
N ASP A 231 16.60 9.76 -1.19
CA ASP A 231 16.65 10.56 0.04
C ASP A 231 15.36 10.52 0.85
N HIS A 232 14.43 9.62 0.53
CA HIS A 232 13.20 9.41 1.29
C HIS A 232 13.47 9.14 2.79
N ASN A 233 14.58 8.46 3.11
CA ASN A 233 14.99 8.16 4.47
C ASN A 233 15.53 9.38 5.24
N LYS A 234 16.09 10.38 4.56
CA LYS A 234 16.63 11.61 5.16
C LYS A 234 15.55 12.66 5.39
N ARG A 235 14.31 12.41 4.95
CA ARG A 235 13.20 13.36 5.08
C ARG A 235 12.85 13.63 6.54
N ILE A 236 12.94 14.90 6.95
CA ILE A 236 12.54 15.37 8.27
C ILE A 236 11.03 15.66 8.30
N ILE A 237 10.31 15.06 9.26
CA ILE A 237 8.86 15.28 9.43
C ILE A 237 8.55 16.67 10.00
N GLY A 238 9.40 17.21 10.87
CA GLY A 238 9.28 18.57 11.42
C GLY A 238 8.23 18.69 12.53
N LYS A 239 6.94 18.58 12.18
CA LYS A 239 5.82 18.76 13.13
C LYS A 239 4.88 17.56 13.19
N ALA A 240 4.24 17.36 14.35
CA ALA A 240 3.25 16.29 14.55
C ALA A 240 2.09 16.33 13.54
N GLY A 241 1.69 17.53 13.10
CA GLY A 241 0.65 17.71 12.08
C GLY A 241 0.96 17.02 10.75
N ARG A 242 2.24 16.91 10.35
CA ARG A 242 2.62 16.22 9.11
C ARG A 242 2.35 14.71 9.21
N ASN A 243 2.55 14.10 10.37
CA ASN A 243 2.13 12.71 10.62
C ASN A 243 0.60 12.55 10.52
N ARG A 244 -0.16 13.53 11.00
CA ARG A 244 -1.62 13.54 10.85
C ARG A 244 -2.03 13.62 9.38
N TRP A 245 -1.35 14.41 8.55
CA TRP A 245 -1.59 14.47 7.10
C TRP A 245 -1.27 13.14 6.39
N LEU A 246 -0.25 12.43 6.86
CA LEU A 246 0.11 11.09 6.37
C LEU A 246 -0.92 10.02 6.78
N GLY A 247 -1.81 10.31 7.72
CA GLY A 247 -2.84 9.38 8.22
C GLY A 247 -2.38 8.52 9.39
N ILE A 248 -1.34 8.98 10.11
CA ILE A 248 -0.78 8.31 11.28
C ILE A 248 -1.34 9.00 12.54
N ARG A 249 -2.00 8.24 13.41
CA ARG A 249 -2.53 8.67 14.71
C ARG A 249 -1.45 8.52 15.79
N PRO A 250 -1.49 9.32 16.88
CA PRO A 250 -0.58 9.15 17.99
C PRO A 250 -0.73 7.77 18.65
N SER A 251 0.34 7.30 19.28
CA SER A 251 0.33 6.10 20.12
C SER A 251 -0.54 6.29 21.37
N SER A 252 -0.92 5.18 22.00
CA SER A 252 -1.62 5.23 23.29
C SER A 252 -0.75 5.86 24.38
N GLY A 253 -1.36 6.61 25.29
CA GLY A 253 -0.71 7.13 26.49
C GLY A 253 -0.54 6.09 27.61
N LYS A 254 -1.10 4.88 27.44
CA LYS A 254 -0.96 3.80 28.42
C LYS A 254 0.49 3.37 28.53
N TRP A 255 1.07 3.51 29.71
CA TRP A 255 2.39 3.01 30.02
C TRP A 255 2.40 1.47 30.05
N HIS A 256 3.44 0.87 29.47
CA HIS A 256 3.66 -0.58 29.48
C HIS A 256 5.09 -0.85 29.93
N ARG A 257 5.26 -1.74 30.92
CA ARG A 257 6.59 -2.19 31.35
C ARG A 257 7.27 -2.97 30.23
N LYS A 258 8.52 -2.64 29.92
CA LYS A 258 9.33 -3.41 28.96
C LYS A 258 9.58 -4.82 29.52
N GLY A 259 9.37 -5.84 28.68
CA GLY A 259 9.65 -7.24 29.02
C GLY A 259 10.98 -7.75 28.44
N GLY A 260 11.24 -9.05 28.57
CA GLY A 260 12.48 -9.68 28.06
C GLY A 260 12.67 -9.65 26.53
N TRP A 261 11.62 -9.31 25.78
CA TRP A 261 11.68 -9.05 24.34
C TRP A 261 12.41 -7.74 24.00
N ALA A 262 12.43 -6.78 24.94
CA ALA A 262 13.14 -5.53 24.78
C ALA A 262 14.67 -5.74 24.91
N GLY A 263 15.44 -4.79 24.40
CA GLY A 263 16.90 -4.86 24.37
C GLY A 263 17.43 -5.33 23.02
N ARG A 264 18.72 -5.06 22.78
CA ARG A 264 19.39 -5.43 21.53
C ARG A 264 19.50 -6.95 21.44
N LYS A 265 19.02 -7.53 20.33
CA LYS A 265 19.15 -8.96 20.03
C LYS A 265 20.08 -9.12 18.84
N ILE A 266 21.27 -9.68 19.07
CA ILE A 266 22.22 -10.02 18.01
C ILE A 266 21.88 -11.43 17.57
N LYS A 267 21.27 -11.56 16.38
CA LYS A 267 20.91 -12.85 15.79
C LYS A 267 21.77 -13.07 14.55
N PRO A 268 22.18 -14.33 14.26
CA PRO A 268 22.78 -14.63 12.98
C PRO A 268 21.80 -14.33 11.84
N LEU A 269 22.33 -14.15 10.62
CA LEU A 269 21.48 -13.98 9.45
C LEU A 269 20.59 -15.23 9.29
N PRO A 270 19.28 -15.06 9.02
CA PRO A 270 18.41 -16.20 8.77
C PRO A 270 18.87 -16.95 7.52
N PRO A 271 18.61 -18.26 7.42
CA PRO A 271 19.00 -19.05 6.27
C PRO A 271 18.36 -18.51 4.98
N MET A 272 19.02 -18.80 3.87
CA MET A 272 18.55 -18.48 2.52
C MET A 272 17.15 -19.03 2.31
N LYS A 273 16.25 -18.21 1.76
CA LYS A 273 14.90 -18.66 1.41
C LYS A 273 14.88 -19.12 -0.04
N SER A 274 14.59 -20.40 -0.28
CA SER A 274 14.42 -20.93 -1.64
C SER A 274 12.96 -20.93 -2.06
N TYR A 275 12.69 -20.51 -3.30
CA TYR A 275 11.40 -20.61 -3.96
C TYR A 275 11.39 -21.67 -5.07
N VAL A 276 12.47 -22.42 -5.21
CA VAL A 276 12.63 -23.45 -6.22
C VAL A 276 12.17 -24.77 -5.62
N ASN A 277 11.15 -25.37 -6.23
CA ASN A 277 10.76 -26.73 -5.90
C ASN A 277 11.74 -27.65 -6.61
N LEU A 278 12.61 -28.32 -5.86
CA LEU A 278 13.44 -29.37 -6.42
C LEU A 278 12.52 -30.53 -6.83
N PRO A 279 12.70 -31.14 -8.01
CA PRO A 279 12.05 -32.40 -8.29
C PRO A 279 12.43 -33.39 -7.18
N PRO A 280 11.50 -34.24 -6.71
CA PRO A 280 11.86 -35.31 -5.79
C PRO A 280 12.97 -36.13 -6.45
N VAL A 281 13.98 -36.53 -5.67
CA VAL A 281 15.04 -37.41 -6.16
C VAL A 281 14.39 -38.74 -6.50
N THR A 282 13.96 -38.92 -7.74
CA THR A 282 13.73 -40.25 -8.29
C THR A 282 15.09 -40.91 -8.30
N ALA A 283 15.29 -41.87 -7.39
CA ALA A 283 16.41 -42.78 -7.43
C ALA A 283 16.34 -43.52 -8.78
N THR A 284 17.07 -43.04 -9.78
CA THR A 284 17.42 -43.84 -10.94
C THR A 284 18.36 -44.92 -10.43
N VAL A 285 17.80 -46.13 -10.30
CA VAL A 285 18.51 -47.41 -10.14
C VAL A 285 19.36 -47.68 -11.38
#